data_AF-A0A523T7K5-F1
#
_entry.id   AF-A0A523T7K5-F1
#
_cell.length_a   1.000
_cell.length_b   1.000
_cell.length_c   1.000
_cell.angle_alpha   90.00
_cell.angle_beta   90.00
_cell.angle_gamma   90.00
#
_symmetry.space_group_name_H-M   'P 1'
#
loop_
_entity.id
_entity.type
_entity.pdbx_description
1 polymer ?
#
loop_
_entity_poly.entity_id
_entity_poly.type
_entity_poly.pdbx_seq_one_letter_code
_entity_poly.pdbx_strand_id
1 'polypeptide(L)'
;MKKKALTALVLVFLLLCLPSCPASISAEDYNALQSDLENAQREIDELTAELAALQAGYDGLLGRLGQSTLGNPNWAELKAFLEQDDTNELLYTENSFDCTGFAITLRDNAWIYGLRCAYVEIGFAEGGHALNAFQTTDKGLIYVDNTNSDKIAYVGVNKAYGTIPLDGVKFEYIACDGEPDEFWGSLTYTSHPNPFSYDYYLDYQRRYEFYHESVAAYNEAVDAYNRGSKKWSYSELGDWLDNLEALEEDLGSIFYTPMGVVKSLEVYWN
;
A
#
# COMPACT_ATOMS: atom_id res chain seq x y z
N MET A 1 7.84 8.20 70.14
CA MET A 1 7.99 9.56 70.72
C MET A 1 8.19 10.58 69.60
N LYS A 2 7.45 11.70 69.67
CA LYS A 2 7.69 13.00 69.01
C LYS A 2 7.71 13.10 67.47
N LYS A 3 6.53 13.07 66.83
CA LYS A 3 6.26 13.75 65.53
C LYS A 3 4.83 14.31 65.37
N LYS A 4 4.07 14.47 66.47
CA LYS A 4 2.65 14.92 66.44
C LYS A 4 2.39 16.34 66.98
N ALA A 5 3.42 17.17 67.16
CA ALA A 5 3.27 18.44 67.87
C ALA A 5 3.41 19.72 67.01
N LEU A 6 3.60 19.65 65.69
CA LEU A 6 3.87 20.85 64.89
C LEU A 6 2.82 21.19 63.82
N THR A 7 1.83 20.34 63.57
CA THR A 7 0.80 20.60 62.55
C THR A 7 -0.46 21.28 63.11
N ALA A 8 -0.54 21.48 64.43
CA ALA A 8 -1.72 22.05 65.08
C ALA A 8 -1.66 23.58 65.29
N LEU A 9 -0.53 24.24 64.99
CA LEU A 9 -0.35 25.66 65.34
C LEU A 9 -0.56 26.64 64.17
N VAL A 10 -0.64 26.15 62.92
CA VAL A 10 -0.82 27.05 61.74
C VAL A 10 -2.30 27.18 61.34
N LEU A 11 -3.18 26.29 61.78
CA LEU A 11 -4.61 26.36 61.46
C LEU A 11 -5.43 27.31 62.36
N VAL A 12 -4.85 27.83 63.45
CA VAL A 12 -5.61 28.64 64.42
C VAL A 12 -5.52 30.15 64.12
N PHE A 13 -4.58 30.61 63.30
CA PHE A 13 -4.36 32.05 63.09
C PHE A 13 -4.90 32.61 61.76
N LEU A 14 -5.40 31.76 60.85
CA LEU A 14 -6.01 32.20 59.58
C LEU A 14 -7.56 32.23 59.63
N LEU A 15 -8.14 32.20 60.84
CA LEU A 15 -9.59 32.11 61.07
C LEU A 15 -10.23 33.43 61.53
N LEU A 16 -9.49 34.54 61.52
CA LEU A 16 -9.93 35.78 62.20
C LEU A 16 -10.15 37.02 61.32
N CYS A 17 -10.05 36.94 59.99
CA CYS A 17 -10.32 38.09 59.12
C CYS A 17 -10.90 37.69 57.75
N LEU A 18 -12.05 37.01 57.74
CA LEU A 18 -12.91 37.00 56.55
C LEU A 18 -14.29 37.53 56.93
N PRO A 19 -14.88 38.44 56.12
CA PRO A 19 -16.22 38.94 56.35
C PRO A 19 -17.19 37.76 56.37
N SER A 20 -17.86 37.59 57.51
CA SER A 20 -18.90 36.62 57.76
C SER A 20 -20.13 36.95 56.90
N CYS A 21 -20.12 36.45 55.67
CA CYS A 21 -21.34 36.15 54.94
C CYS A 21 -21.65 34.67 55.26
N PRO A 22 -22.65 34.34 56.09
CA PRO A 22 -23.05 32.96 56.20
C PRO A 22 -23.72 32.62 54.87
N ALA A 23 -23.00 31.93 53.98
CA ALA A 23 -23.65 31.18 52.93
C ALA A 23 -24.41 30.03 53.61
N SER A 24 -25.55 30.34 54.23
CA SER A 24 -26.49 29.33 54.69
C SER A 24 -27.13 28.76 53.44
N ILE A 25 -26.54 27.68 52.91
CA ILE A 25 -27.18 26.82 51.92
C ILE A 25 -28.57 26.47 52.46
N SER A 26 -29.60 26.82 51.71
CA SER A 26 -30.97 26.52 52.13
C SER A 26 -31.17 25.00 52.11
N ALA A 27 -32.12 24.48 52.90
CA ALA A 27 -32.45 23.05 52.84
C ALA A 27 -32.86 22.61 51.42
N GLU A 28 -33.40 23.53 50.63
CA GLU A 28 -33.77 23.34 49.23
C GLU A 28 -32.52 23.16 48.34
N ASP A 29 -31.51 24.01 48.52
CA ASP A 29 -30.23 23.91 47.80
C ASP A 29 -29.47 22.62 48.15
N TYR A 30 -29.52 22.20 49.43
CA TYR A 30 -28.91 20.93 49.87
C TYR A 30 -29.60 19.72 49.21
N ASN A 31 -30.93 19.71 49.18
CA ASN A 31 -31.68 18.62 48.55
C ASN A 31 -31.48 18.58 47.03
N ALA A 32 -31.39 19.75 46.38
CA ALA A 32 -31.06 19.85 44.96
C ALA A 32 -29.65 19.31 44.67
N LEU A 33 -28.65 19.72 45.46
CA LEU A 33 -27.28 19.22 45.33
C LEU A 33 -27.17 17.71 45.58
N GLN A 34 -27.94 17.19 46.54
CA GLN A 34 -28.00 15.76 46.80
C GLN A 34 -28.63 14.99 45.63
N SER A 35 -29.72 15.52 45.06
CA SER A 35 -30.33 14.94 43.85
C SER A 35 -29.38 14.98 42.65
N ASP A 36 -28.64 16.06 42.47
CA ASP A 36 -27.66 16.19 41.38
C ASP A 36 -26.50 15.20 41.56
N LEU A 37 -26.04 14.99 42.80
CA LEU A 37 -25.01 14.00 43.11
C LEU A 37 -25.50 12.57 42.81
N GLU A 38 -26.73 12.25 43.19
CA GLU A 38 -27.34 10.95 42.91
C GLU A 38 -27.52 10.72 41.39
N ASN A 39 -27.92 11.76 40.65
CA ASN A 39 -28.03 11.69 39.19
C ASN A 39 -26.66 11.51 38.52
N ALA A 40 -25.64 12.26 38.94
CA ALA A 40 -24.28 12.13 38.42
C ALA A 40 -23.68 10.76 38.72
N GLN A 41 -23.97 10.19 39.91
CA GLN A 41 -23.52 8.85 40.25
C GLN A 41 -24.16 7.80 39.35
N ARG A 42 -25.46 7.93 39.05
CA ARG A 42 -26.16 7.04 38.10
C ARG A 42 -25.56 7.14 36.69
N GLU A 43 -25.26 8.36 36.23
CA GLU A 43 -24.66 8.59 34.91
C GLU A 43 -23.25 7.98 34.82
N ILE A 44 -22.44 8.08 35.89
CA ILE A 44 -21.15 7.40 35.98
C ILE A 44 -21.31 5.88 35.90
N ASP A 45 -22.28 5.32 36.60
CA ASP A 45 -22.53 3.87 36.61
C ASP A 45 -22.97 3.37 35.23
N GLU A 46 -23.84 4.13 34.54
CA GLU A 46 -24.27 3.86 33.16
C GLU A 46 -23.10 3.91 32.17
N LEU A 47 -22.32 5.00 32.18
CA LEU A 47 -21.15 5.15 31.31
C LEU A 47 -20.09 4.07 31.56
N THR A 48 -19.92 3.66 32.83
CA THR A 48 -18.99 2.58 33.18
C THR A 48 -19.45 1.24 32.60
N ALA A 49 -20.75 0.97 32.63
CA ALA A 49 -21.34 -0.23 32.03
C ALA A 49 -21.22 -0.22 30.50
N GLU A 50 -21.46 0.93 29.85
CA GLU A 50 -21.28 1.09 28.40
C GLU A 50 -19.82 0.90 27.97
N LEU A 51 -18.87 1.49 28.70
CA LEU A 51 -17.43 1.33 28.44
C LEU A 51 -17.02 -0.14 28.53
N ALA A 52 -17.48 -0.85 29.55
CA ALA A 52 -17.20 -2.28 29.72
C ALA A 52 -17.78 -3.13 28.58
N ALA A 53 -19.01 -2.83 28.15
CA ALA A 53 -19.63 -3.49 27.01
C ALA A 53 -18.88 -3.22 25.70
N LEU A 54 -18.43 -1.98 25.48
CA LEU A 54 -17.63 -1.61 24.32
C LEU A 54 -16.27 -2.32 24.30
N GLN A 55 -15.59 -2.39 25.45
CA GLN A 55 -14.33 -3.12 25.60
C GLN A 55 -14.52 -4.61 25.30
N ALA A 56 -15.57 -5.25 25.84
CA ALA A 56 -15.86 -6.65 25.55
C ALA A 56 -16.18 -6.89 24.06
N GLY A 57 -16.90 -5.96 23.42
CA GLY A 57 -17.16 -5.99 21.98
C GLY A 57 -15.88 -5.88 21.14
N TYR A 58 -14.98 -4.98 21.54
CA TYR A 58 -13.67 -4.82 20.92
C TYR A 58 -12.79 -6.06 21.06
N ASP A 59 -12.70 -6.62 22.27
CA ASP A 59 -11.93 -7.84 22.54
C ASP A 59 -12.50 -9.05 21.78
N GLY A 60 -13.82 -9.16 21.67
CA GLY A 60 -14.48 -10.19 20.87
C GLY A 60 -14.27 -10.02 19.36
N LEU A 61 -14.14 -8.78 18.88
CA LEU A 61 -13.75 -8.50 17.50
C LEU A 61 -12.29 -8.90 17.25
N LEU A 62 -11.38 -8.48 18.13
CA LEU A 62 -9.96 -8.87 18.07
C LEU A 62 -9.77 -10.39 18.11
N GLY A 63 -10.52 -11.10 18.96
CA GLY A 63 -10.49 -12.55 19.05
C GLY A 63 -10.93 -13.23 17.74
N ARG A 64 -11.94 -12.67 17.04
CA ARG A 64 -12.39 -13.18 15.74
C ARG A 64 -11.41 -12.86 14.62
N LEU A 65 -10.84 -11.66 14.60
CA LEU A 65 -9.76 -11.31 13.68
C LEU A 65 -8.54 -12.24 13.84
N GLY A 66 -8.15 -12.53 15.08
CA GLY A 66 -7.03 -13.41 15.40
C GLY A 66 -7.25 -14.89 15.05
N GLN A 67 -8.48 -15.29 14.69
CA GLN A 67 -8.83 -16.64 14.26
C GLN A 67 -8.82 -16.83 12.74
N SER A 68 -8.44 -15.82 11.96
CA SER A 68 -8.27 -15.97 10.51
C SER A 68 -7.29 -17.12 10.22
N THR A 69 -7.77 -18.17 9.54
CA THR A 69 -6.95 -19.30 9.09
C THR A 69 -6.17 -18.97 7.82
N LEU A 70 -6.28 -17.74 7.31
CA LEU A 70 -5.63 -17.30 6.09
C LEU A 70 -4.14 -17.08 6.32
N GLY A 71 -3.31 -17.71 5.48
CA GLY A 71 -1.87 -17.64 5.55
C GLY A 71 -1.27 -16.54 4.67
N ASN A 72 -0.14 -15.99 5.09
CA ASN A 72 0.69 -15.16 4.23
C ASN A 72 1.41 -16.07 3.20
N PRO A 73 1.26 -15.87 1.89
CA PRO A 73 1.97 -16.68 0.89
C PRO A 73 3.47 -16.37 0.88
N ASN A 74 4.29 -17.23 0.29
CA ASN A 74 5.57 -16.81 -0.29
C ASN A 74 5.36 -16.30 -1.73
N TRP A 75 6.38 -15.68 -2.35
CA TRP A 75 6.26 -15.17 -3.72
C TRP A 75 5.84 -16.23 -4.75
N ALA A 76 6.37 -17.45 -4.66
CA ALA A 76 6.03 -18.51 -5.62
C ALA A 76 4.56 -18.94 -5.49
N GLU A 77 4.03 -19.02 -4.26
CA GLU A 77 2.61 -19.28 -4.01
C GLU A 77 1.72 -18.16 -4.52
N LEU A 78 2.11 -16.89 -4.28
CA LEU A 78 1.36 -15.73 -4.79
C LEU A 78 1.34 -15.73 -6.32
N LYS A 79 2.48 -15.92 -6.99
CA LYS A 79 2.57 -15.95 -8.45
C LYS A 79 1.72 -17.07 -9.03
N ALA A 80 1.79 -18.27 -8.46
CA ALA A 80 0.97 -19.41 -8.90
C ALA A 80 -0.53 -19.17 -8.72
N PHE A 81 -0.93 -18.49 -7.64
CA PHE A 81 -2.32 -18.07 -7.44
C PHE A 81 -2.77 -17.09 -8.53
N LEU A 82 -1.99 -16.04 -8.80
CA LEU A 82 -2.32 -15.05 -9.83
C LEU A 82 -2.40 -15.67 -11.24
N GLU A 83 -1.50 -16.61 -11.56
CA GLU A 83 -1.53 -17.31 -12.86
C GLU A 83 -2.71 -18.28 -13.00
N GLN A 84 -3.32 -18.71 -11.89
CA GLN A 84 -4.47 -19.62 -11.88
C GLN A 84 -5.82 -18.88 -11.80
N ASP A 85 -5.85 -17.72 -11.17
CA ASP A 85 -7.04 -16.89 -10.98
C ASP A 85 -7.43 -16.19 -12.30
N ASP A 86 -8.71 -16.24 -12.67
CA ASP A 86 -9.23 -15.69 -13.92
C ASP A 86 -9.92 -14.33 -13.75
N THR A 87 -9.77 -13.69 -12.59
CA THR A 87 -10.42 -12.40 -12.32
C THR A 87 -9.96 -11.32 -13.31
N ASN A 88 -8.70 -11.39 -13.76
CA ASN A 88 -8.12 -10.50 -14.76
C ASN A 88 -8.81 -10.60 -16.15
N GLU A 89 -9.47 -11.73 -16.45
CA GLU A 89 -10.20 -11.97 -17.70
C GLU A 89 -11.64 -11.42 -17.69
N LEU A 90 -12.13 -10.96 -16.52
CA LEU A 90 -13.45 -10.38 -16.39
C LEU A 90 -13.56 -9.07 -17.17
N LEU A 91 -14.75 -8.78 -17.69
CA LEU A 91 -14.99 -7.57 -18.47
C LEU A 91 -15.11 -6.34 -17.57
N TYR A 92 -14.21 -5.38 -17.74
CA TYR A 92 -14.34 -4.07 -17.12
C TYR A 92 -15.60 -3.37 -17.63
N THR A 93 -16.51 -3.02 -16.70
CA THR A 93 -17.73 -2.30 -16.99
C THR A 93 -17.82 -1.09 -16.08
N GLU A 94 -17.62 0.10 -16.63
CA GLU A 94 -17.68 1.35 -15.86
C GLU A 94 -19.01 1.47 -15.09
N ASN A 95 -18.94 1.86 -13.81
CA ASN A 95 -20.08 1.96 -12.89
C ASN A 95 -20.82 0.64 -12.58
N SER A 96 -20.26 -0.52 -12.94
CA SER A 96 -20.85 -1.83 -12.63
C SER A 96 -19.82 -2.84 -12.11
N PHE A 97 -18.72 -3.01 -12.83
CA PHE A 97 -17.59 -3.87 -12.48
C PHE A 97 -16.30 -3.14 -12.86
N ASP A 98 -15.92 -2.19 -12.01
CA ASP A 98 -14.69 -1.42 -12.13
C ASP A 98 -13.59 -2.00 -11.23
N CYS A 99 -12.50 -1.25 -11.03
CA CYS A 99 -11.37 -1.64 -10.16
C CYS A 99 -11.80 -2.19 -8.79
N THR A 100 -12.89 -1.68 -8.21
CA THR A 100 -13.46 -2.16 -6.95
C THR A 100 -13.92 -3.61 -7.05
N GLY A 101 -14.63 -3.94 -8.15
CA GLY A 101 -15.13 -5.28 -8.42
C GLY A 101 -14.00 -6.29 -8.61
N PHE A 102 -12.98 -5.90 -9.39
CA PHE A 102 -11.76 -6.70 -9.58
C PHE A 102 -11.04 -6.97 -8.25
N ALA A 103 -10.78 -5.93 -7.45
CA ALA A 103 -10.06 -6.06 -6.20
C ALA A 103 -10.83 -6.86 -5.12
N ILE A 104 -12.16 -6.77 -5.09
CA ILE A 104 -12.99 -7.59 -4.22
C ILE A 104 -12.98 -9.05 -4.68
N THR A 105 -13.11 -9.30 -5.99
CA THR A 105 -13.16 -10.66 -6.55
C THR A 105 -11.85 -11.40 -6.32
N LEU A 106 -10.71 -10.78 -6.62
CA LEU A 106 -9.39 -11.38 -6.40
C LEU A 106 -9.16 -11.72 -4.92
N ARG A 107 -9.58 -10.83 -4.02
CA ARG A 107 -9.47 -11.03 -2.58
C ARG A 107 -10.30 -12.22 -2.12
N ASP A 108 -11.55 -12.30 -2.56
CA ASP A 108 -12.46 -13.38 -2.17
C ASP A 108 -11.96 -14.73 -2.71
N ASN A 109 -11.43 -14.77 -3.93
CA ASN A 109 -10.76 -15.94 -4.49
C ASN A 109 -9.52 -16.31 -3.68
N ALA A 110 -8.64 -15.35 -3.36
CA ALA A 110 -7.47 -15.59 -2.52
C ALA A 110 -7.85 -16.24 -1.18
N TRP A 111 -8.96 -15.81 -0.56
CA TRP A 111 -9.44 -16.40 0.68
C TRP A 111 -9.92 -17.86 0.52
N ILE A 112 -10.57 -18.19 -0.60
CA ILE A 112 -10.94 -19.58 -0.93
C ILE A 112 -9.69 -20.45 -1.04
N TYR A 113 -8.58 -19.90 -1.56
CA TYR A 113 -7.27 -20.53 -1.63
C TYR A 113 -6.49 -20.51 -0.29
N GLY A 114 -7.08 -19.97 0.78
CA GLY A 114 -6.46 -19.90 2.10
C GLY A 114 -5.37 -18.81 2.21
N LEU A 115 -5.30 -17.88 1.27
CA LEU A 115 -4.32 -16.80 1.23
C LEU A 115 -4.87 -15.53 1.87
N ARG A 116 -4.04 -14.87 2.68
CA ARG A 116 -4.35 -13.56 3.26
C ARG A 116 -4.13 -12.48 2.22
N CYS A 117 -5.21 -11.81 1.85
CA CYS A 117 -5.24 -10.72 0.90
C CYS A 117 -5.94 -9.50 1.52
N ALA A 118 -5.30 -8.33 1.46
CA ALA A 118 -5.91 -7.06 1.80
C ALA A 118 -6.57 -6.42 0.58
N TYR A 119 -7.59 -5.62 0.85
CA TYR A 119 -8.14 -4.66 -0.11
C TYR A 119 -7.42 -3.31 0.08
N VAL A 120 -7.13 -2.61 -1.00
CA VAL A 120 -6.35 -1.37 -0.99
C VAL A 120 -7.09 -0.30 -1.76
N GLU A 121 -7.23 0.87 -1.16
CA GLU A 121 -7.72 2.07 -1.83
C GLU A 121 -6.57 3.07 -2.02
N ILE A 122 -6.52 3.62 -3.24
CA ILE A 122 -5.56 4.62 -3.64
C ILE A 122 -6.32 5.88 -4.03
N GLY A 123 -6.02 6.99 -3.38
CA GLY A 123 -6.54 8.30 -3.77
C GLY A 123 -5.55 9.03 -4.67
N PHE A 124 -6.02 9.59 -5.78
CA PHE A 124 -5.28 10.53 -6.61
C PHE A 124 -5.77 11.96 -6.39
N ALA A 125 -5.20 12.94 -7.11
CA ALA A 125 -5.72 14.31 -7.08
C ALA A 125 -7.14 14.39 -7.67
N GLU A 126 -7.41 13.61 -8.71
CA GLU A 126 -8.73 13.43 -9.31
C GLU A 126 -8.98 11.93 -9.46
N GLY A 127 -10.02 11.42 -8.79
CA GLY A 127 -10.37 10.00 -8.79
C GLY A 127 -9.58 9.13 -7.80
N GLY A 128 -9.72 7.82 -7.96
CA GLY A 128 -9.07 6.80 -7.13
C GLY A 128 -8.94 5.48 -7.87
N HIS A 129 -8.28 4.52 -7.25
CA HIS A 129 -8.10 3.16 -7.76
C HIS A 129 -8.18 2.15 -6.61
N ALA A 130 -8.65 0.95 -6.91
CA ALA A 130 -8.72 -0.15 -5.96
C ALA A 130 -7.86 -1.31 -6.45
N LEU A 131 -7.10 -1.91 -5.54
CA LEU A 131 -6.23 -3.05 -5.82
C LEU A 131 -6.04 -3.92 -4.57
N ASN A 132 -5.14 -4.89 -4.62
CA ASN A 132 -4.89 -5.81 -3.51
C ASN A 132 -3.47 -5.73 -2.96
N ALA A 133 -3.31 -6.15 -1.71
CA ALA A 133 -1.99 -6.31 -1.10
C ALA A 133 -1.83 -7.67 -0.43
N PHE A 134 -0.66 -8.27 -0.62
CA PHE A 134 -0.28 -9.56 -0.07
C PHE A 134 1.00 -9.38 0.75
N GLN A 135 0.92 -9.72 2.05
CA GLN A 135 2.10 -9.79 2.89
C GLN A 135 2.75 -11.13 2.60
N THR A 136 3.86 -11.13 1.87
CA THR A 136 4.61 -12.35 1.63
C THR A 136 5.56 -12.68 2.78
N THR A 137 5.89 -13.96 2.91
CA THR A 137 6.83 -14.45 3.94
C THR A 137 8.29 -14.22 3.57
N ASP A 138 8.61 -13.98 2.30
CA ASP A 138 9.98 -13.97 1.78
C ASP A 138 10.35 -12.74 0.93
N LYS A 139 9.37 -11.91 0.53
CA LYS A 139 9.58 -10.69 -0.28
C LYS A 139 8.92 -9.43 0.30
N GLY A 140 8.31 -9.54 1.48
CA GLY A 140 7.62 -8.42 2.12
C GLY A 140 6.25 -8.14 1.50
N LEU A 141 5.82 -6.89 1.57
CA LEU A 141 4.51 -6.46 1.08
C LEU A 141 4.54 -6.27 -0.44
N ILE A 142 3.62 -6.92 -1.14
CA ILE A 142 3.46 -6.83 -2.60
C ILE A 142 2.06 -6.31 -2.90
N TYR A 143 1.97 -5.30 -3.78
CA TYR A 143 0.70 -4.79 -4.29
C TYR A 143 0.41 -5.40 -5.65
N VAL A 144 -0.83 -5.83 -5.87
CA VAL A 144 -1.28 -6.49 -7.08
C VAL A 144 -2.48 -5.72 -7.63
N ASP A 145 -2.39 -5.30 -8.87
CA ASP A 145 -3.49 -4.74 -9.65
C ASP A 145 -3.85 -5.72 -10.75
N ASN A 146 -4.99 -6.39 -10.65
CA ASN A 146 -5.44 -7.34 -11.67
C ASN A 146 -6.45 -6.75 -12.66
N THR A 147 -6.66 -5.43 -12.65
CA THR A 147 -7.60 -4.78 -13.56
C THR A 147 -7.05 -4.91 -14.99
N ASN A 148 -7.77 -5.63 -15.87
CA ASN A 148 -7.43 -5.94 -17.27
C ASN A 148 -6.20 -6.86 -17.50
N SER A 149 -5.37 -7.12 -16.49
CA SER A 149 -4.24 -8.06 -16.52
C SER A 149 -3.60 -8.16 -15.13
N ASP A 150 -2.89 -9.27 -14.84
CA ASP A 150 -2.13 -9.39 -13.59
C ASP A 150 -0.86 -8.55 -13.61
N LYS A 151 -0.83 -7.53 -12.75
CA LYS A 151 0.30 -6.61 -12.61
C LYS A 151 0.72 -6.48 -11.17
N ILE A 152 2.02 -6.27 -10.99
CA ILE A 152 2.58 -5.77 -9.74
C ILE A 152 2.47 -4.25 -9.74
N ALA A 153 1.82 -3.71 -8.73
CA ALA A 153 1.67 -2.28 -8.54
C ALA A 153 2.77 -1.70 -7.66
N TYR A 154 3.27 -0.52 -8.03
CA TYR A 154 4.29 0.22 -7.31
C TYR A 154 3.67 1.49 -6.78
N VAL A 155 3.37 1.48 -5.48
CA VAL A 155 2.62 2.53 -4.81
C VAL A 155 3.45 3.19 -3.72
N GLY A 156 3.26 4.50 -3.57
CA GLY A 156 3.84 5.25 -2.46
C GLY A 156 3.29 6.67 -2.43
N VAL A 157 2.95 7.17 -1.25
CA VAL A 157 2.40 8.52 -1.10
C VAL A 157 3.37 9.55 -1.68
N ASN A 158 2.84 10.48 -2.48
CA ASN A 158 3.57 11.47 -3.28
C ASN A 158 4.47 10.91 -4.39
N LYS A 159 4.28 9.64 -4.77
CA LYS A 159 4.95 9.03 -5.92
C LYS A 159 3.96 8.75 -7.05
N ALA A 160 4.46 8.63 -8.27
CA ALA A 160 3.63 8.21 -9.39
C ALA A 160 3.20 6.75 -9.19
N TYR A 161 1.92 6.47 -9.44
CA TYR A 161 1.42 5.11 -9.55
C TYR A 161 2.01 4.45 -10.79
N GLY A 162 2.49 3.23 -10.60
CA GLY A 162 3.10 2.44 -11.66
C GLY A 162 2.69 0.99 -11.57
N THR A 163 2.69 0.32 -12.73
CA THR A 163 2.49 -1.13 -12.81
C THR A 163 3.57 -1.74 -13.69
N ILE A 164 3.98 -2.95 -13.35
CA ILE A 164 4.76 -3.85 -14.20
C ILE A 164 3.95 -5.14 -14.32
N PRO A 165 3.74 -5.68 -15.53
CA PRO A 165 3.00 -6.92 -15.66
C PRO A 165 3.78 -8.08 -15.04
N LEU A 166 3.06 -9.13 -14.67
CA LEU A 166 3.62 -10.23 -13.88
C LEU A 166 4.84 -10.88 -14.54
N ASP A 167 4.89 -10.92 -15.87
CA ASP A 167 5.99 -11.46 -16.68
C ASP A 167 7.19 -10.51 -16.84
N GLY A 168 7.00 -9.20 -16.63
CA GLY A 168 8.05 -8.17 -16.65
C GLY A 168 8.78 -7.97 -15.31
N VAL A 169 8.34 -8.64 -14.25
CA VAL A 169 9.02 -8.61 -12.93
C VAL A 169 10.10 -9.69 -12.90
N LYS A 170 11.37 -9.27 -13.05
CA LYS A 170 12.53 -10.15 -13.13
C LYS A 170 13.48 -9.94 -11.94
N PHE A 171 14.10 -11.04 -11.49
CA PHE A 171 15.15 -10.99 -10.46
C PHE A 171 16.54 -10.74 -11.06
N GLU A 172 16.73 -11.12 -12.32
CA GLU A 172 17.90 -10.84 -13.16
C GLU A 172 17.39 -10.30 -14.49
N TYR A 173 17.93 -9.17 -14.95
CA TYR A 173 17.44 -8.44 -16.12
C TYR A 173 18.57 -7.71 -16.84
N ILE A 174 18.31 -7.28 -18.09
CA ILE A 174 19.29 -6.57 -18.92
C ILE A 174 19.59 -5.19 -18.32
N ALA A 175 20.87 -4.86 -18.12
CA ALA A 175 21.28 -3.69 -17.33
C ALA A 175 21.08 -2.32 -18.03
N CYS A 176 20.94 -2.30 -19.36
CA CYS A 176 20.76 -1.09 -20.18
C CYS A 176 21.71 0.07 -19.81
N ASP A 177 23.00 -0.24 -19.59
CA ASP A 177 24.03 0.71 -19.13
C ASP A 177 24.87 1.33 -20.27
N GLY A 178 24.61 0.91 -21.52
CA GLY A 178 25.25 1.42 -22.73
C GLY A 178 24.53 2.62 -23.36
N GLU A 179 24.94 2.98 -24.58
CA GLU A 179 24.26 3.99 -25.39
C GLU A 179 23.17 3.32 -26.25
N PRO A 180 21.96 3.90 -26.33
CA PRO A 180 20.88 3.34 -27.15
C PRO A 180 21.25 3.14 -28.63
N ASP A 181 22.10 4.00 -29.19
CA ASP A 181 22.55 3.92 -30.58
C ASP A 181 23.75 2.98 -30.83
N GLU A 182 24.18 2.28 -29.77
CA GLU A 182 25.21 1.24 -29.80
C GLU A 182 24.72 -0.07 -29.13
N PHE A 183 23.41 -0.30 -29.06
CA PHE A 183 22.80 -1.48 -28.42
C PHE A 183 22.91 -2.79 -29.24
N TRP A 184 24.07 -3.01 -29.85
CA TRP A 184 24.45 -4.23 -30.58
C TRP A 184 25.63 -4.96 -29.94
N GLY A 185 26.16 -4.43 -28.83
CA GLY A 185 27.20 -5.08 -28.03
C GLY A 185 26.68 -6.30 -27.25
N SER A 186 27.57 -6.98 -26.54
CA SER A 186 27.19 -8.08 -25.66
C SER A 186 26.29 -7.60 -24.52
N LEU A 187 25.16 -8.28 -24.33
CA LEU A 187 24.23 -7.97 -23.24
C LEU A 187 24.87 -8.21 -21.87
N THR A 188 24.66 -7.24 -20.99
CA THR A 188 25.01 -7.29 -19.57
C THR A 188 23.74 -7.53 -18.76
N TYR A 189 23.84 -8.38 -17.75
CA TYR A 189 22.74 -8.68 -16.84
C TYR A 189 23.07 -8.19 -15.44
N THR A 190 22.05 -7.71 -14.74
CA THR A 190 22.14 -7.24 -13.36
C THR A 190 20.94 -7.74 -12.56
N SER A 191 20.96 -7.51 -11.26
CA SER A 191 19.89 -7.93 -10.35
C SER A 191 19.49 -6.79 -9.42
N HIS A 192 18.24 -6.83 -8.96
CA HIS A 192 17.74 -5.91 -7.93
C HIS A 192 17.48 -6.68 -6.63
N PRO A 193 17.88 -6.15 -5.45
CA PRO A 193 17.66 -6.85 -4.18
C PRO A 193 16.18 -7.11 -3.87
N ASN A 194 15.29 -6.29 -4.43
CA ASN A 194 13.84 -6.45 -4.27
C ASN A 194 13.13 -6.00 -5.55
N PRO A 195 12.61 -6.91 -6.40
CA PRO A 195 11.90 -6.50 -7.61
C PRO A 195 10.48 -5.94 -7.32
N PHE A 196 10.08 -5.80 -6.05
CA PHE A 196 8.79 -5.21 -5.65
C PHE A 196 8.94 -3.81 -5.04
N SER A 197 10.16 -3.27 -5.01
CA SER A 197 10.41 -1.93 -4.47
C SER A 197 10.27 -0.84 -5.54
N TYR A 198 10.02 0.38 -5.09
CA TYR A 198 9.75 1.50 -6.00
C TYR A 198 10.97 1.91 -6.84
N ASP A 199 12.17 1.74 -6.32
CA ASP A 199 13.43 1.95 -7.06
C ASP A 199 13.62 0.96 -8.20
N TYR A 200 13.21 -0.32 -8.04
CA TYR A 200 13.13 -1.28 -9.15
C TYR A 200 12.19 -0.77 -10.25
N TYR A 201 11.03 -0.22 -9.87
CA TYR A 201 10.11 0.37 -10.83
C TYR A 201 10.71 1.58 -11.58
N LEU A 202 11.43 2.47 -10.89
CA LEU A 202 12.14 3.56 -11.56
C LEU A 202 13.23 3.05 -12.51
N ASP A 203 13.87 1.93 -12.17
CA ASP A 203 14.86 1.27 -13.04
C ASP A 203 14.19 0.65 -14.27
N TYR A 204 13.08 -0.06 -14.09
CA TYR A 204 12.26 -0.57 -15.17
C TYR A 204 11.81 0.54 -16.15
N GLN A 205 11.38 1.71 -15.62
CA GLN A 205 11.02 2.85 -16.47
C GLN A 205 12.20 3.33 -17.32
N ARG A 206 13.42 3.41 -16.76
CA ARG A 206 14.61 3.76 -17.54
C ARG A 206 14.93 2.73 -18.61
N ARG A 207 14.79 1.43 -18.31
CA ARG A 207 14.99 0.34 -19.29
C ARG A 207 13.95 0.38 -20.41
N TYR A 208 12.71 0.73 -20.08
CA TYR A 208 11.65 0.95 -21.05
C TYR A 208 11.93 2.15 -21.96
N GLU A 209 12.39 3.28 -21.41
CA GLU A 209 12.83 4.45 -22.19
C GLU A 209 14.01 4.09 -23.10
N PHE A 210 15.01 3.39 -22.57
CA PHE A 210 16.16 2.90 -23.31
C PHE A 210 15.76 2.00 -24.49
N TYR A 211 14.78 1.11 -24.31
CA TYR A 211 14.24 0.28 -25.39
C TYR A 211 13.69 1.14 -26.54
N HIS A 212 12.85 2.13 -26.24
CA HIS A 212 12.27 3.00 -27.27
C HIS A 212 13.31 3.85 -27.99
N GLU A 213 14.28 4.38 -27.25
CA GLU A 213 15.41 5.12 -27.83
C GLU A 213 16.26 4.22 -28.73
N SER A 214 16.51 2.99 -28.31
CA SER A 214 17.27 1.99 -29.07
C SER A 214 16.53 1.55 -30.33
N VAL A 215 15.21 1.37 -30.27
CA VAL A 215 14.36 1.08 -31.44
C VAL A 215 14.41 2.23 -32.44
N ALA A 216 14.30 3.49 -31.96
CA ALA A 216 14.38 4.66 -32.82
C ALA A 216 15.75 4.75 -33.50
N ALA A 217 16.84 4.60 -32.74
CA ALA A 217 18.20 4.64 -33.25
C ALA A 217 18.49 3.48 -34.23
N TYR A 218 18.02 2.27 -33.95
CA TYR A 218 18.10 1.13 -34.86
C TYR A 218 17.41 1.42 -36.19
N ASN A 219 16.18 1.94 -36.15
CA ASN A 219 15.43 2.29 -37.35
C ASN A 219 16.19 3.33 -38.20
N GLU A 220 16.75 4.37 -37.57
CA GLU A 220 17.60 5.36 -38.26
C GLU A 220 18.87 4.74 -38.85
N ALA A 221 19.51 3.82 -38.13
CA ALA A 221 20.71 3.12 -38.57
C ALA A 221 20.44 2.22 -39.79
N VAL A 222 19.36 1.44 -39.77
CA VAL A 222 18.89 0.63 -40.90
C VAL A 222 18.61 1.51 -42.12
N ASP A 223 17.92 2.62 -41.91
CA ASP A 223 17.63 3.60 -42.95
C ASP A 223 18.90 4.18 -43.59
N ALA A 224 19.88 4.56 -42.76
CA ALA A 224 21.16 5.07 -43.23
C ALA A 224 21.97 4.00 -43.96
N TYR A 225 21.98 2.76 -43.46
CA TYR A 225 22.61 1.61 -44.11
C TYR A 225 22.00 1.35 -45.50
N ASN A 226 20.67 1.37 -45.60
CA ASN A 226 19.94 1.23 -46.86
C ASN A 226 20.24 2.36 -47.85
N ARG A 227 20.58 3.55 -47.37
CA ARG A 227 21.07 4.68 -48.18
C ARG A 227 22.56 4.61 -48.52
N GLY A 228 23.27 3.55 -48.12
CA GLY A 228 24.67 3.29 -48.47
C GLY A 228 25.69 3.69 -47.41
N SER A 229 25.26 4.08 -46.21
CA SER A 229 26.18 4.29 -45.08
C SER A 229 27.00 3.03 -44.78
N LYS A 230 28.24 3.23 -44.31
CA LYS A 230 29.15 2.18 -43.85
C LYS A 230 29.50 2.32 -42.36
N LYS A 231 28.75 3.16 -41.63
CA LYS A 231 28.94 3.33 -40.19
C LYS A 231 28.67 2.02 -39.42
N TRP A 232 27.70 1.23 -39.87
CA TRP A 232 27.36 -0.07 -39.31
C TRP A 232 27.49 -1.17 -40.36
N SER A 233 27.88 -2.36 -39.93
CA SER A 233 27.86 -3.59 -40.70
C SER A 233 26.50 -4.27 -40.60
N TYR A 234 26.22 -5.19 -41.54
CA TYR A 234 25.00 -6.00 -41.50
C TYR A 234 24.93 -6.88 -40.24
N SER A 235 26.09 -7.35 -39.75
CA SER A 235 26.16 -8.15 -38.52
C SER A 235 25.75 -7.31 -37.31
N GLU A 236 26.31 -6.11 -37.17
CA GLU A 236 25.98 -5.22 -36.03
C GLU A 236 24.50 -4.83 -36.03
N LEU A 237 23.89 -4.61 -37.20
CA LEU A 237 22.43 -4.39 -37.28
C LEU A 237 21.63 -5.64 -36.88
N GLY A 238 22.12 -6.84 -37.21
CA GLY A 238 21.51 -8.09 -36.77
C GLY A 238 21.61 -8.28 -35.26
N ASP A 239 22.80 -8.10 -34.69
CA ASP A 239 23.05 -8.19 -33.25
C ASP A 239 22.20 -7.14 -32.47
N TRP A 240 22.01 -5.96 -33.04
CA TRP A 240 21.11 -4.95 -32.48
C TRP A 240 19.65 -5.42 -32.43
N LEU A 241 19.15 -5.99 -33.52
CA LEU A 241 17.78 -6.49 -33.57
C LEU A 241 17.57 -7.61 -32.55
N ASP A 242 18.52 -8.55 -32.45
CA ASP A 242 18.49 -9.63 -31.46
C ASP A 242 18.46 -9.09 -30.03
N ASN A 243 19.24 -8.04 -29.74
CA ASN A 243 19.24 -7.38 -28.44
C ASN A 243 17.91 -6.65 -28.15
N LEU A 244 17.29 -6.02 -29.16
CA LEU A 244 15.98 -5.39 -29.01
C LEU A 244 14.89 -6.42 -28.71
N GLU A 245 14.87 -7.55 -29.41
CA GLU A 245 13.94 -8.65 -29.15
C GLU A 245 14.13 -9.23 -27.74
N ALA A 246 15.38 -9.40 -27.29
CA ALA A 246 15.68 -9.85 -25.94
C ALA A 246 15.23 -8.84 -24.87
N LEU A 247 15.40 -7.53 -25.10
CA LEU A 247 14.94 -6.49 -24.18
C LEU A 247 13.42 -6.36 -24.15
N GLU A 248 12.73 -6.56 -25.28
CA GLU A 248 11.28 -6.63 -25.33
C GLU A 248 10.74 -7.80 -24.47
N GLU A 249 11.34 -8.98 -24.58
CA GLU A 249 10.99 -10.14 -23.73
C GLU A 249 11.31 -9.91 -22.24
N ASP A 250 12.43 -9.25 -21.95
CA ASP A 250 12.85 -8.92 -20.58
C ASP A 250 11.87 -7.94 -19.89
N LEU A 251 11.40 -6.93 -20.63
CA LEU A 251 10.41 -5.95 -20.15
C LEU A 251 9.01 -6.57 -19.97
N GLY A 252 8.72 -7.69 -20.64
CA GLY A 252 7.44 -8.41 -20.54
C GLY A 252 6.32 -7.76 -21.35
N SER A 253 5.09 -8.26 -21.16
CA SER A 253 3.92 -7.76 -21.88
C SER A 253 3.73 -6.23 -21.73
N ILE A 254 3.34 -5.54 -22.80
CA ILE A 254 3.29 -4.06 -22.78
C ILE A 254 1.98 -3.58 -22.14
N PHE A 255 2.00 -3.31 -20.83
CA PHE A 255 0.91 -2.63 -20.11
C PHE A 255 1.45 -1.57 -19.13
N TYR A 256 1.95 -0.46 -19.69
CA TYR A 256 2.38 0.69 -18.91
C TYR A 256 1.41 1.85 -19.10
N THR A 257 0.69 2.24 -18.05
CA THR A 257 -0.13 3.46 -18.05
C THR A 257 -0.06 4.11 -16.68
N PRO A 258 0.72 5.20 -16.49
CA PRO A 258 0.76 5.91 -15.24
C PRO A 258 -0.60 6.61 -15.01
N MET A 259 -1.28 6.27 -13.92
CA MET A 259 -2.61 6.82 -13.60
C MET A 259 -2.56 8.17 -12.86
N GLY A 260 -1.42 8.52 -12.26
CA GLY A 260 -1.25 9.78 -11.54
C GLY A 260 -0.33 9.67 -10.33
N VAL A 261 -0.32 10.73 -9.50
CA VAL A 261 0.46 10.77 -8.25
C VAL A 261 -0.43 10.37 -7.08
N VAL A 262 0.00 9.35 -6.33
CA VAL A 262 -0.71 8.84 -5.15
C VAL A 262 -0.74 9.90 -4.05
N LYS A 263 -1.93 10.20 -3.54
CA LYS A 263 -2.19 11.16 -2.45
C LYS A 263 -2.55 10.48 -1.14
N SER A 264 -3.31 9.40 -1.19
CA SER A 264 -3.61 8.54 -0.05
C SER A 264 -3.47 7.07 -0.43
N LEU A 265 -3.16 6.25 0.57
CA LEU A 265 -3.05 4.81 0.45
C LEU A 265 -3.61 4.20 1.72
N GLU A 266 -4.72 3.48 1.60
CA GLU A 266 -5.41 2.84 2.71
C GLU A 266 -5.43 1.33 2.48
N VAL A 267 -4.96 0.57 3.45
CA VAL A 267 -4.82 -0.89 3.35
C VAL A 267 -5.72 -1.55 4.39
N TYR A 268 -6.72 -2.26 3.89
CA TYR A 268 -7.74 -2.93 4.68
C TYR A 268 -7.40 -4.42 4.78
N TRP A 269 -6.69 -4.76 5.84
CA TRP A 269 -6.48 -6.14 6.24
C TRP A 269 -7.70 -6.67 7.00
N ASN A 270 -7.96 -7.96 6.78
CA ASN A 270 -8.91 -8.72 7.60
C ASN A 270 -8.45 -8.82 9.05
#